data_AF-A0A2H0KB29-F1
#
_entry.id   AF-A0A2H0KB29-F1
#
_cell.length_a   1.000
_cell.length_b   1.000
_cell.length_c   1.000
_cell.angle_alpha   90.00
_cell.angle_beta   90.00
_cell.angle_gamma   90.00
#
_symmetry.space_group_name_H-M   'P 1'
#
loop_
_entity.id
_entity.type
_entity.pdbx_description
1 polymer ?
#
loop_
_entity_poly.entity_id
_entity_poly.type
_entity_poly.pdbx_seq_one_letter_code
_entity_poly.pdbx_strand_id
1 'polypeptide(L)' 'MPKEIATKTEKETYIKCKKCGTEVLSITHGNLTPCKCGAISVDGSKELVRVIGRPEDYEEIQK' A
#
# COMPACT_ATOMS: atom_id res chain seq x y z
N MET A 1 -27.25 13.39 4.88
CA MET A 1 -27.30 12.62 3.63
C MET A 1 -26.01 11.80 3.55
N PRO A 2 -26.03 10.50 3.89
CA PRO A 2 -24.87 9.67 3.61
C PRO A 2 -24.80 9.49 2.09
N LYS A 3 -23.74 10.02 1.47
CA LYS A 3 -23.46 9.73 0.06
C LYS A 3 -23.06 8.26 0.01
N GLU A 4 -23.94 7.43 -0.53
CA GLU A 4 -23.58 6.11 -1.03
C GLU A 4 -22.50 6.31 -2.12
N ILE A 5 -21.25 6.03 -1.77
CA ILE A 5 -20.15 6.08 -2.72
C ILE A 5 -20.15 4.72 -3.40
N ALA A 6 -20.56 4.73 -4.66
CA ALA A 6 -20.57 3.60 -5.56
C ALA A 6 -19.29 2.76 -5.41
N THR A 7 -19.45 1.49 -5.03
CA THR A 7 -18.41 0.46 -5.06
C THR A 7 -18.09 0.15 -6.52
N LYS A 8 -17.34 1.03 -7.18
CA LYS A 8 -16.50 0.62 -8.29
C LYS A 8 -15.46 -0.32 -7.71
N THR A 9 -15.46 -1.56 -8.15
CA THR A 9 -14.43 -2.56 -7.85
C THR A 9 -13.12 -2.10 -8.50
N GLU A 10 -12.49 -1.07 -7.94
CA GLU A 10 -11.19 -0.58 -8.37
C GLU A 10 -10.16 -1.56 -7.81
N LYS A 11 -9.37 -2.21 -8.68
CA LYS A 11 -8.33 -3.16 -8.26
C LYS A 11 -7.42 -2.47 -7.25
N GLU A 12 -7.35 -3.01 -6.04
CA GLU A 12 -6.56 -2.43 -4.97
C GLU A 12 -5.14 -2.95 -5.09
N THR A 13 -4.18 -2.03 -5.17
CA THR A 13 -2.76 -2.38 -5.20
C THR A 13 -2.22 -2.37 -3.77
N TYR A 14 -1.53 -3.43 -3.39
CA TYR A 14 -0.90 -3.60 -2.09
C TYR A 14 0.60 -3.84 -2.28
N ILE A 15 1.39 -3.38 -1.32
CA ILE A 15 2.81 -3.68 -1.21
C ILE A 15 2.98 -4.67 -0.07
N LYS A 16 3.45 -5.87 -0.39
CA LYS A 16 3.70 -6.94 0.58
C LYS A 16 5.17 -6.96 0.94
N CYS A 17 5.46 -6.88 2.24
CA CYS A 17 6.80 -7.06 2.77
C CYS A 17 7.16 -8.55 2.75
N LYS A 18 8.26 -8.91 2.07
CA LYS A 18 8.77 -10.28 2.01
C LYS A 18 9.42 -10.74 3.33
N LYS A 19 9.87 -9.80 4.17
CA LYS A 19 10.49 -10.11 5.47
C LYS A 19 9.49 -10.50 6.54
N CYS A 20 8.38 -9.78 6.65
CA CYS A 20 7.37 -10.03 7.71
C CYS A 20 6.00 -10.46 7.18
N GLY A 21 5.80 -10.49 5.87
CA GLY A 21 4.52 -10.86 5.24
C GLY A 21 3.43 -9.79 5.31
N THR A 22 3.69 -8.63 5.94
CA THR A 22 2.70 -7.55 6.08
C THR A 22 2.36 -6.96 4.71
N GLU A 23 1.08 -6.88 4.42
CA GLU A 23 0.54 -6.21 3.23
C GLU A 23 0.10 -4.80 3.63
N VAL A 24 0.57 -3.80 2.90
CA VAL A 24 0.22 -2.38 3.10
C VAL A 24 -0.49 -1.89 1.86
N LEU A 25 -1.64 -1.25 2.01
CA LEU A 25 -2.35 -0.64 0.88
C LEU A 25 -1.46 0.44 0.25
N SER A 26 -1.29 0.41 -1.07
CA SER A 26 -0.44 1.36 -1.78
C SER A 26 -0.93 2.80 -1.69
N ILE A 27 -2.24 3.01 -1.60
CA ILE A 27 -2.88 4.33 -1.46
C ILE A 27 -3.07 4.64 0.03
N THR A 28 -2.05 5.25 0.64
CA THR A 28 -2.06 5.64 2.06
C THR A 28 -2.55 7.07 2.30
N HIS A 29 -2.96 7.79 1.25
CA HIS A 29 -3.45 9.17 1.30
C HIS A 29 -2.43 10.15 1.92
N GLY A 30 -1.14 9.96 1.62
CA GLY A 30 -0.05 10.80 2.13
C GLY A 30 0.41 10.44 3.55
N ASN A 31 0.01 9.27 4.06
CA ASN A 31 0.53 8.73 5.31
C ASN A 31 1.66 7.73 5.02
N LEU A 32 2.85 7.99 5.55
CA LEU A 32 3.92 7.01 5.50
C LEU A 32 3.58 5.81 6.41
N THR A 33 3.21 4.69 5.80
CA THR A 33 2.75 3.49 6.50
C THR A 33 3.85 2.42 6.52
N PRO A 34 4.52 2.19 7.67
CA PRO A 34 5.53 1.15 7.79
C PRO A 34 4.91 -0.25 7.81
N CYS A 35 5.67 -1.25 7.34
CA CYS A 35 5.36 -2.65 7.62
C CYS A 35 5.63 -2.99 9.09
N LYS A 36 5.12 -4.14 9.56
CA LYS A 36 5.25 -4.56 10.97
C LYS A 36 6.69 -4.65 11.47
N CYS A 37 7.64 -5.02 10.61
CA CYS A 37 9.06 -5.11 11.00
C CYS A 37 9.86 -3.83 10.73
N GLY A 38 9.25 -2.80 10.15
CA GLY A 38 9.93 -1.56 9.78
C GLY A 38 10.95 -1.68 8.64
N ALA A 39 11.03 -2.83 7.94
CA ALA A 39 11.95 -3.01 6.83
C ALA A 39 11.54 -2.21 5.58
N ILE A 40 10.23 -1.96 5.41
CA ILE A 40 9.69 -1.11 4.35
C ILE A 40 8.66 -0.14 4.93
N SER A 41 8.48 1.00 4.25
CA SER A 41 7.38 1.92 4.49
C SER A 41 6.79 2.38 3.17
N VAL A 42 5.47 2.44 3.09
CA VAL A 42 4.73 2.77 1.87
C VAL A 42 4.06 4.13 2.05
N ASP A 43 4.26 5.02 1.10
CA ASP A 43 3.56 6.28 0.99
C ASP A 43 3.01 6.39 -0.42
N GLY A 44 1.70 6.48 -0.57
CA GLY A 44 1.13 6.61 -1.91
C GLY A 44 -0.20 7.33 -1.96
N SER A 45 -0.42 7.96 -3.11
CA SER A 45 -1.66 8.61 -3.52
C SER A 45 -2.21 7.89 -4.75
N LYS A 46 -3.37 8.34 -5.24
CA LYS A 46 -3.96 7.83 -6.49
C LYS A 46 -3.04 7.99 -7.71
N GLU A 47 -2.07 8.89 -7.65
CA GLU A 47 -1.21 9.25 -8.78
C GLU A 47 0.21 8.70 -8.65
N LEU A 48 0.69 8.44 -7.43
CA LEU A 48 2.07 8.03 -7.19
C LEU A 48 2.19 7.17 -5.94
N VAL A 49 2.86 6.03 -6.06
CA VAL A 49 3.21 5.15 -4.94
C VAL A 49 4.72 5.18 -4.74
N ARG A 50 5.16 5.35 -3.50
CA ARG A 50 6.56 5.36 -3.08
C ARG A 50 6.75 4.32 -1.99
N VAL A 51 7.81 3.53 -2.11
CA VAL A 51 8.21 2.57 -1.08
C VAL A 51 9.61 2.92 -0.61
N ILE A 52 9.74 3.20 0.68
CA ILE A 52 11.01 3.33 1.37
C ILE A 52 11.44 1.93 1.79
N GLY A 53 12.62 1.49 1.36
CA GLY A 53 13.14 0.16 1.63
C GLY A 53 13.94 -0.35 0.43
N ARG A 54 14.32 -1.63 0.47
CA ARG A 54 15.00 -2.26 -0.66
C ARG A 54 14.00 -2.95 -1.58
N PRO A 55 14.16 -2.89 -2.93
CA PRO A 55 13.26 -3.59 -3.86
C PRO A 55 13.18 -5.11 -3.63
N GLU A 56 14.22 -5.71 -3.06
CA GLU A 56 14.26 -7.14 -2.70
C GLU A 56 13.35 -7.49 -1.49
N ASP A 57 13.01 -6.50 -0.66
CA ASP A 57 12.27 -6.68 0.59
C ASP A 57 10.74 -6.61 0.42
N TYR A 58 10.25 -6.29 -0.77
CA TYR A 58 8.82 -6.20 -1.05
C TYR A 58 8.43 -6.72 -2.43
N GLU A 59 7.13 -6.92 -2.61
CA GLU A 59 6.48 -7.18 -3.90
C GLU A 59 5.17 -6.41 -3.98
N GLU A 60 4.80 -6.00 -5.19
CA GLU A 60 3.50 -5.42 -5.47
C GLU A 60 2.51 -6.53 -5.81
N ILE A 61 1.33 -6.49 -5.21
CA ILE A 61 0.22 -7.41 -5.47
C ILE A 61 -1.05 -6.61 -5.75
N GLN A 62 -1.86 -7.07 -6.70
CA GLN A 62 -3.17 -6.47 -7.03
C GLN A 62 -4.28 -7.42 -6.60
N LYS A 63 -5.32 -6.90 -5.95
CA LYS A 63 -6.49 -7.65 -5.50
C LYS A 63 -7.79 -7.05 -6.07
#